data_AF-A0A209BF03-F1
#
_entry.id   AF-A0A209BF03-F1
#
_cell.length_a   1.000
_cell.length_b   1.000
_cell.length_c   1.000
_cell.angle_alpha   90.00
_cell.angle_beta   90.00
_cell.angle_gamma   90.00
#
_symmetry.space_group_name_H-M   'P 1'
#
loop_
_entity.id
_entity.type
_entity.pdbx_description
1 polymer ?
#
loop_
_entity_poly.entity_id
_entity_poly.type
_entity_poly.pdbx_seq_one_letter_code
_entity_poly.pdbx_strand_id
1 'polypeptide(L)'
;MRSLSIYIGVDSRSFMVSGWAQGVEMITGATSDLADVVRAGVAWGQGRSLRELQADLPFLHSSERAEAHERGPVAVVELQWRKTRAEATEAPDLSGFGALVEAAHANPRLRQLYVYSSHWTLGFSSCTGFPFRNEIAVAPAHNGSPYRVMKHPHADTIGEAATAEDAVVLAVSHIPAGLGPAVAGSAERDE
;
A
#
# COMPACT_ATOMS: atom_id res chain seq x y z
N MET A 1 5.83 13.96 -8.46
CA MET A 1 4.94 15.14 -8.45
C MET A 1 4.10 15.11 -7.18
N ARG A 2 3.90 16.27 -6.53
CA ARG A 2 2.96 16.43 -5.41
C ARG A 2 1.69 17.08 -5.95
N SER A 3 0.53 16.65 -5.49
CA SER A 3 -0.75 17.27 -5.81
C SER A 3 -1.50 17.62 -4.54
N LEU A 4 -2.40 18.58 -4.62
CA LEU A 4 -3.29 18.97 -3.54
C LEU A 4 -4.69 19.13 -4.11
N SER A 5 -5.63 18.37 -3.57
CA SER A 5 -7.04 18.45 -3.89
C SER A 5 -7.78 19.18 -2.78
N ILE A 6 -8.70 20.05 -3.15
CA ILE A 6 -9.55 20.80 -2.23
C ILE A 6 -11.00 20.50 -2.59
N TYR A 7 -11.79 20.11 -1.58
CA TYR A 7 -13.22 19.85 -1.70
C TYR A 7 -13.98 20.83 -0.82
N ILE A 8 -15.14 21.30 -1.28
CA ILE A 8 -15.98 22.28 -0.57
C ILE A 8 -17.26 21.57 -0.12
N GLY A 9 -17.63 21.73 1.15
CA GLY A 9 -18.88 21.24 1.70
C GLY A 9 -20.08 21.95 1.08
N VAL A 10 -21.14 21.19 0.75
CA VAL A 10 -22.36 21.72 0.13
C VAL A 10 -23.27 22.45 1.12
N ASP A 11 -23.38 21.93 2.35
CA ASP A 11 -24.34 22.42 3.36
C ASP A 11 -23.68 23.22 4.50
N SER A 12 -22.36 23.31 4.51
CA SER A 12 -21.61 24.04 5.53
C SER A 12 -20.32 24.61 4.95
N ARG A 13 -19.86 25.72 5.53
CA ARG A 13 -18.54 26.28 5.20
C ARG A 13 -17.45 25.37 5.74
N SER A 14 -17.07 24.39 4.93
CA SER A 14 -16.02 23.42 5.23
C SER A 14 -15.20 23.18 3.95
N PHE A 15 -13.88 23.19 4.12
CA PHE A 15 -12.90 22.91 3.09
C PHE A 15 -12.10 21.68 3.50
N MET A 16 -12.25 20.59 2.74
CA MET A 16 -11.44 19.39 2.91
C MET A 16 -10.22 19.48 2.00
N VAL A 17 -9.05 19.16 2.55
CA VAL A 17 -7.76 19.18 1.87
C VAL A 17 -7.23 17.75 1.85
N SER A 18 -6.74 17.31 0.69
CA SER A 18 -6.09 16.01 0.52
C SER A 18 -4.84 16.18 -0.34
N GLY A 19 -3.66 15.95 0.24
CA GLY A 19 -2.37 16.10 -0.41
C GLY A 19 -1.77 14.75 -0.75
N TRP A 20 -1.40 14.54 -2.01
CA TRP A 20 -0.89 13.27 -2.51
C TRP A 20 0.52 13.42 -3.06
N ALA A 21 1.35 12.41 -2.80
CA ALA A 21 2.68 12.28 -3.40
C ALA A 21 2.94 10.83 -3.75
N GLN A 22 3.42 10.57 -4.96
CA GLN A 22 3.88 9.24 -5.38
C GLN A 22 2.87 8.10 -5.10
N GLY A 23 1.58 8.36 -5.30
CA GLY A 23 0.53 7.36 -5.08
C GLY A 23 0.15 7.10 -3.61
N VAL A 24 0.53 7.99 -2.70
CA VAL A 24 0.18 7.94 -1.27
C VAL A 24 -0.49 9.24 -0.86
N GLU A 25 -1.62 9.15 -0.14
CA GLU A 25 -2.22 10.29 0.55
C GLU A 25 -1.35 10.62 1.77
N MET A 26 -0.71 11.78 1.70
CA MET A 26 0.29 12.21 2.67
C MET A 26 -0.33 13.04 3.78
N ILE A 27 -1.25 13.93 3.41
CA ILE A 27 -1.98 14.77 4.36
C ILE A 27 -3.47 14.77 4.01
N THR A 28 -4.30 14.82 5.05
CA THR A 28 -5.74 15.06 4.94
C THR A 28 -6.17 16.01 6.06
N GLY A 29 -7.22 16.79 5.85
CA GLY A 29 -7.73 17.69 6.88
C GLY A 29 -8.98 18.42 6.46
N ALA A 30 -9.66 19.03 7.42
CA ALA A 30 -10.82 19.86 7.17
C ALA A 30 -10.77 21.14 8.02
N THR A 31 -11.15 22.27 7.43
CA THR A 31 -11.20 23.58 8.10
C THR A 31 -12.33 24.42 7.52
N SER A 32 -12.88 25.36 8.29
CA SER A 32 -13.85 26.36 7.81
C SER A 32 -13.19 27.68 7.38
N ASP A 33 -11.89 27.84 7.65
CA ASP A 33 -11.10 29.01 7.27
C ASP A 33 -10.40 28.79 5.94
N LEU A 34 -10.64 29.69 4.97
CA LEU A 34 -9.99 29.62 3.66
C LEU A 34 -8.51 29.99 3.75
N ALA A 35 -8.12 30.83 4.72
CA ALA A 35 -6.72 31.20 4.92
C ALA A 35 -5.88 29.96 5.31
N ASP A 36 -6.46 29.04 6.09
CA ASP A 36 -5.81 27.78 6.45
C ASP A 36 -5.52 26.91 5.22
N VAL A 37 -6.48 26.83 4.29
CA VAL A 37 -6.33 26.10 3.02
C VAL A 37 -5.21 26.70 2.17
N VAL A 38 -5.12 28.03 2.09
CA VAL A 38 -4.04 28.72 1.37
C VAL A 38 -2.68 28.44 2.01
N ARG A 39 -2.58 28.52 3.35
CA ARG A 39 -1.34 28.20 4.08
C ARG A 39 -0.92 26.74 3.86
N ALA A 40 -1.87 25.80 3.88
CA ALA A 40 -1.62 24.40 3.56
C ALA A 40 -1.11 24.23 2.12
N GLY A 41 -1.71 24.91 1.14
CA GLY A 41 -1.26 24.90 -0.25
C GLY A 41 0.18 25.36 -0.43
N VAL A 42 0.53 26.48 0.20
CA VAL A 42 1.91 27.03 0.17
C VAL A 42 2.89 26.07 0.83
N ALA A 43 2.60 25.64 2.06
CA ALA A 43 3.47 24.76 2.83
C ALA A 43 3.69 23.39 2.13
N TRP A 44 2.64 22.85 1.52
CA TRP A 44 2.70 21.62 0.73
C TRP A 44 3.56 21.77 -0.52
N GLY A 45 3.37 22.86 -1.27
CA GLY A 45 4.15 23.18 -2.47
C GLY A 45 5.63 23.42 -2.19
N GLN A 46 5.96 23.93 -1.00
CA GLN A 46 7.34 24.12 -0.54
C GLN A 46 8.07 22.84 -0.16
N GLY A 47 7.37 21.69 -0.14
CA GLY A 47 8.03 20.43 0.16
C GLY A 47 8.18 20.14 1.66
N ARG A 48 7.56 20.91 2.55
CA ARG A 48 7.70 20.78 4.01
C ARG A 48 7.37 19.36 4.50
N SER A 49 8.01 18.97 5.59
CA SER A 49 7.80 17.66 6.21
C SER A 49 6.42 17.54 6.85
N LEU A 50 5.93 16.32 7.01
CA LEU A 50 4.64 16.05 7.68
C LEU A 50 4.62 16.60 9.10
N ARG A 51 5.75 16.50 9.82
CA ARG A 51 5.89 17.04 11.18
C ARG A 51 5.74 18.56 11.21
N GLU A 52 6.40 19.27 10.29
CA GLU A 52 6.30 20.73 10.19
C GLU A 52 4.89 21.17 9.79
N LEU A 53 4.26 20.45 8.86
CA LEU A 53 2.89 20.73 8.43
C LEU A 53 1.92 20.59 9.61
N GLN A 54 2.02 19.51 10.39
CA GLN A 54 1.15 19.29 11.53
C GLN A 54 1.38 20.30 12.67
N ALA A 55 2.62 20.74 12.88
CA ALA A 55 2.94 21.74 13.90
C ALA A 55 2.33 23.12 13.58
N ASP A 56 2.41 23.54 12.32
CA ASP A 56 1.97 24.87 11.89
C ASP A 56 0.48 24.91 11.47
N LEU A 57 -0.08 23.75 11.09
CA LEU A 57 -1.43 23.59 10.58
C LEU A 57 -2.10 22.39 11.28
N PRO A 58 -2.55 22.54 12.53
CA PRO A 58 -3.03 21.43 13.36
C PRO A 58 -4.30 20.75 12.86
N PHE A 59 -5.00 21.33 11.87
CA PHE A 59 -6.13 20.71 11.19
C PHE A 59 -5.70 19.65 10.15
N LEU A 60 -4.42 19.60 9.79
CA LEU A 60 -3.85 18.58 8.93
C LEU A 60 -3.43 17.36 9.75
N HIS A 61 -3.74 16.20 9.22
CA HIS A 61 -3.43 14.90 9.76
C HIS A 61 -2.66 14.08 8.74
N SER A 62 -1.75 13.24 9.23
CA SER A 62 -1.03 12.26 8.43
C SER A 62 -1.37 10.87 8.93
N SER A 63 -1.52 9.92 8.02
CA SER A 63 -1.67 8.52 8.40
C SER A 63 -0.31 7.90 8.73
N GLU A 64 -0.29 6.79 9.46
CA GLU A 64 0.94 6.01 9.69
C GLU A 64 1.63 5.61 8.37
N ARG A 65 0.85 5.38 7.31
CA ARG A 65 1.38 5.10 5.97
C ARG A 65 2.08 6.31 5.35
N ALA A 66 1.53 7.51 5.53
CA ALA A 66 2.16 8.75 5.08
C ALA A 66 3.49 8.98 5.80
N GLU A 67 3.51 8.79 7.12
CA GLU A 67 4.74 8.93 7.91
C GLU A 67 5.80 7.89 7.52
N ALA A 68 5.39 6.64 7.27
CA ALA A 68 6.30 5.62 6.74
C ALA A 68 6.82 6.01 5.35
N HIS A 69 5.99 6.59 4.49
CA HIS A 69 6.41 7.06 3.18
C HIS A 69 7.46 8.18 3.27
N GLU A 70 7.31 9.12 4.21
CA GLU A 70 8.32 10.16 4.45
C GLU A 70 9.67 9.58 4.91
N ARG A 71 9.66 8.44 5.61
CA ARG A 71 10.88 7.69 5.99
C ARG A 71 11.46 6.82 4.86
N GLY A 72 10.73 6.63 3.78
CA GLY A 72 11.17 5.90 2.59
C GLY A 72 10.57 4.49 2.43
N PRO A 73 10.86 3.82 1.31
CA PRO A 73 10.14 2.61 0.88
C PRO A 73 10.31 1.42 1.83
N VAL A 74 11.46 1.28 2.49
CA VAL A 74 11.71 0.21 3.47
C VAL A 74 10.72 0.32 4.63
N ALA A 75 10.53 1.52 5.18
CA ALA A 75 9.60 1.75 6.29
C ALA A 75 8.15 1.46 5.89
N VAL A 76 7.78 1.74 4.63
CA VAL A 76 6.44 1.43 4.10
C VAL A 76 6.24 -0.08 3.97
N VAL A 77 7.23 -0.80 3.45
CA VAL A 77 7.20 -2.26 3.32
C VAL A 77 7.08 -2.92 4.69
N GLU A 78 7.90 -2.51 5.66
CA GLU A 78 7.85 -3.01 7.05
C GLU A 78 6.50 -2.77 7.71
N LEU A 79 5.97 -1.55 7.59
CA LEU A 79 4.65 -1.20 8.07
C LEU A 79 3.58 -2.13 7.47
N GLN A 80 3.62 -2.30 6.15
CA GLN A 80 2.58 -3.02 5.45
C GLN A 80 2.61 -4.52 5.77
N TRP A 81 3.80 -5.13 5.87
CA TRP A 81 3.94 -6.51 6.35
C TRP A 81 3.40 -6.70 7.76
N ARG A 82 3.70 -5.76 8.68
CA ARG A 82 3.14 -5.80 10.04
C ARG A 82 1.61 -5.77 10.02
N LYS A 83 1.02 -4.88 9.22
CA LYS A 83 -0.45 -4.75 9.09
C LYS A 83 -1.08 -6.00 8.50
N THR A 84 -0.51 -6.55 7.44
CA THR A 84 -1.02 -7.78 6.79
C THR A 84 -0.93 -9.00 7.72
N ARG A 85 0.14 -9.12 8.52
CA ARG A 85 0.24 -10.19 9.53
C ARG A 85 -0.77 -10.02 10.67
N ALA A 86 -1.04 -8.79 11.09
CA ALA A 86 -2.10 -8.50 12.05
C ALA A 86 -3.48 -8.88 11.49
N GLU A 87 -3.79 -8.48 10.25
CA GLU A 87 -5.03 -8.84 9.54
C GLU A 87 -5.21 -10.37 9.47
N ALA A 88 -4.16 -11.12 9.13
CA ALA A 88 -4.18 -12.57 9.14
C ALA A 88 -4.46 -13.19 10.53
N THR A 89 -4.01 -12.54 11.60
CA THR A 89 -4.27 -12.98 12.98
C THR A 89 -5.73 -12.71 13.39
N GLU A 90 -6.31 -11.62 12.90
CA GLU A 90 -7.68 -11.20 13.17
C GLU A 90 -8.74 -11.98 12.37
N ALA A 91 -8.33 -12.74 11.35
CA ALA A 91 -9.21 -13.55 10.50
C ALA A 91 -8.90 -15.07 10.58
N PRO A 92 -9.04 -15.71 11.77
CA PRO A 92 -8.65 -17.11 11.97
C PRO A 92 -9.46 -18.12 11.13
N ASP A 93 -10.70 -17.77 10.75
CA ASP A 93 -11.55 -18.59 9.89
C ASP A 93 -11.02 -18.71 8.46
N LEU A 94 -10.07 -17.85 8.07
CA LEU A 94 -9.37 -17.88 6.80
C LEU A 94 -7.95 -18.42 6.97
N SER A 95 -7.83 -19.63 7.52
CA SER A 95 -6.55 -20.29 7.79
C SER A 95 -5.62 -20.34 6.58
N GLY A 96 -6.17 -20.52 5.37
CA GLY A 96 -5.42 -20.47 4.12
C GLY A 96 -4.74 -19.13 3.88
N PHE A 97 -5.39 -18.02 4.22
CA PHE A 97 -4.82 -16.67 4.14
C PHE A 97 -3.71 -16.46 5.16
N GLY A 98 -3.93 -16.86 6.42
CA GLY A 98 -2.90 -16.77 7.46
C GLY A 98 -1.63 -17.56 7.11
N ALA A 99 -1.79 -18.81 6.65
CA ALA A 99 -0.67 -19.63 6.20
C ALA A 99 0.08 -19.00 5.02
N LEU A 100 -0.65 -18.43 4.05
CA LEU A 100 -0.04 -17.73 2.92
C LEU A 100 0.77 -16.50 3.35
N VAL A 101 0.23 -15.68 4.24
CA VAL A 101 0.90 -14.48 4.74
C VAL A 101 2.21 -14.84 5.45
N GLU A 102 2.20 -15.84 6.32
CA GLU A 102 3.41 -16.27 7.03
C GLU A 102 4.45 -16.91 6.09
N ALA A 103 4.03 -17.80 5.18
CA ALA A 103 4.92 -18.40 4.20
C ALA A 103 5.57 -17.34 3.28
N ALA A 104 4.78 -16.36 2.83
CA ALA A 104 5.30 -15.28 1.99
C ALA A 104 6.25 -14.35 2.75
N HIS A 105 5.94 -14.00 4.00
CA HIS A 105 6.80 -13.17 4.85
C HIS A 105 8.12 -13.85 5.23
N ALA A 106 8.14 -15.18 5.29
CA ALA A 106 9.35 -15.98 5.50
C ALA A 106 10.26 -16.05 4.26
N ASN A 107 9.72 -15.83 3.06
CA ASN A 107 10.50 -15.83 1.82
C ASN A 107 11.18 -14.47 1.58
N PRO A 108 12.53 -14.38 1.53
CA PRO A 108 13.24 -13.11 1.40
C PRO A 108 12.89 -12.31 0.13
N ARG A 109 12.60 -13.01 -0.99
CA ARG A 109 12.30 -12.34 -2.27
C ARG A 109 10.93 -11.67 -2.26
N LEU A 110 9.95 -12.23 -1.57
CA LEU A 110 8.63 -11.60 -1.40
C LEU A 110 8.62 -10.57 -0.27
N ARG A 111 9.33 -10.85 0.83
CA ARG A 111 9.38 -9.97 2.01
C ARG A 111 9.89 -8.55 1.71
N GLN A 112 10.75 -8.40 0.70
CA GLN A 112 11.25 -7.08 0.29
C GLN A 112 10.28 -6.29 -0.62
N LEU A 113 9.19 -6.92 -1.07
CA LEU A 113 8.17 -6.28 -1.92
C LEU A 113 7.06 -5.65 -1.06
N TYR A 114 6.34 -4.71 -1.65
CA TYR A 114 5.15 -4.13 -1.05
C TYR A 114 4.00 -5.13 -1.16
N VAL A 115 3.52 -5.62 -0.02
CA VAL A 115 2.40 -6.57 0.05
C VAL A 115 1.07 -5.83 0.17
N TYR A 116 0.01 -6.32 -0.45
CA TYR A 116 -1.35 -5.82 -0.22
C TYR A 116 -2.37 -6.93 -0.37
N SER A 117 -3.55 -6.76 0.22
CA SER A 117 -4.67 -7.70 0.12
C SER A 117 -5.83 -7.06 -0.66
N SER A 118 -6.48 -7.85 -1.52
CA SER A 118 -7.77 -7.50 -2.15
C SER A 118 -8.61 -8.76 -2.25
N HIS A 119 -9.80 -8.76 -1.64
CA HIS A 119 -10.65 -9.95 -1.53
C HIS A 119 -9.87 -11.20 -1.08
N TRP A 120 -9.03 -11.03 -0.05
CA TRP A 120 -8.12 -12.06 0.50
C TRP A 120 -7.01 -12.55 -0.43
N THR A 121 -6.93 -12.08 -1.66
CA THR A 121 -5.79 -12.34 -2.55
C THR A 121 -4.61 -11.47 -2.15
N LEU A 122 -3.46 -12.10 -1.92
CA LEU A 122 -2.22 -11.42 -1.55
C LEU A 122 -1.47 -10.99 -2.82
N GLY A 123 -1.37 -9.70 -3.07
CA GLY A 123 -0.62 -9.11 -4.17
C GLY A 123 0.75 -8.60 -3.71
N PHE A 124 1.72 -8.65 -4.62
CA PHE A 124 3.08 -8.16 -4.41
C PHE A 124 3.43 -7.14 -5.48
N SER A 125 3.93 -5.99 -5.02
CA SER A 125 4.26 -4.85 -5.88
C SER A 125 5.71 -4.44 -5.70
N SER A 126 6.36 -4.07 -6.79
CA SER A 126 7.71 -3.48 -6.78
C SER A 126 7.71 -1.97 -6.49
N CYS A 127 6.54 -1.35 -6.32
CA CYS A 127 6.40 0.02 -5.83
C CYS A 127 5.42 0.13 -4.65
N THR A 128 5.58 1.14 -3.79
CA THR A 128 4.81 1.28 -2.54
C THR A 128 3.57 2.18 -2.64
N GLY A 129 3.44 2.95 -3.72
CA GLY A 129 2.33 3.84 -4.02
C GLY A 129 1.38 3.29 -5.07
N PHE A 130 0.12 3.75 -5.04
CA PHE A 130 -0.93 3.35 -5.97
C PHE A 130 -0.95 4.26 -7.23
N PRO A 131 -1.25 3.75 -8.45
CA PRO A 131 -1.48 2.35 -8.80
C PRO A 131 -0.24 1.49 -8.57
N PHE A 132 -0.43 0.23 -8.16
CA PHE A 132 0.67 -0.68 -7.85
C PHE A 132 1.28 -1.32 -9.11
N ARG A 133 2.60 -1.53 -9.10
CA ARG A 133 3.30 -2.30 -10.14
C ARG A 133 3.31 -3.77 -9.72
N ASN A 134 2.26 -4.47 -10.11
CA ASN A 134 2.04 -5.86 -9.72
C ASN A 134 3.08 -6.80 -10.33
N GLU A 135 3.74 -7.58 -9.49
CA GLU A 135 4.75 -8.56 -9.88
C GLU A 135 4.19 -9.98 -9.84
N ILE A 136 3.40 -10.27 -8.79
CA ILE A 136 2.70 -11.55 -8.64
C ILE A 136 1.54 -11.39 -7.65
N ALA A 137 0.58 -12.30 -7.69
CA ALA A 137 -0.44 -12.46 -6.68
C ALA A 137 -0.71 -13.93 -6.36
N VAL A 138 -1.14 -14.19 -5.13
CA VAL A 138 -1.51 -15.53 -4.67
C VAL A 138 -2.86 -15.45 -3.94
N ALA A 139 -3.85 -16.19 -4.43
CA ALA A 139 -5.11 -16.38 -3.74
C ALA A 139 -4.96 -17.55 -2.74
N PRO A 140 -5.49 -17.41 -1.51
CA PRO A 140 -5.40 -18.44 -0.50
C PRO A 140 -6.29 -19.64 -0.86
N ALA A 141 -5.91 -20.81 -0.35
CA ALA A 141 -6.81 -21.97 -0.33
C ALA A 141 -8.07 -21.65 0.50
N HIS A 142 -9.23 -22.05 0.00
CA HIS A 142 -10.51 -21.84 0.67
C HIS A 142 -11.53 -22.91 0.25
N ASN A 143 -12.28 -23.47 1.20
CA ASN A 143 -13.32 -24.47 0.98
C ASN A 143 -12.90 -25.64 0.06
N GLY A 144 -11.70 -26.19 0.28
CA GLY A 144 -11.15 -27.30 -0.50
C GLY A 144 -10.52 -26.91 -1.85
N SER A 145 -10.58 -25.64 -2.23
CA SER A 145 -9.85 -25.13 -3.40
C SER A 145 -8.36 -24.95 -3.07
N PRO A 146 -7.43 -25.21 -4.01
CA PRO A 146 -6.00 -25.02 -3.80
C PRO A 146 -5.64 -23.52 -3.73
N TYR A 147 -4.39 -23.26 -3.34
CA TYR A 147 -3.78 -21.95 -3.54
C TYR A 147 -3.62 -21.70 -5.04
N ARG A 148 -3.88 -20.47 -5.49
CA ARG A 148 -3.79 -20.10 -6.91
C ARG A 148 -2.82 -18.95 -7.11
N VAL A 149 -1.83 -19.14 -7.97
CA VAL A 149 -0.85 -18.12 -8.34
C VAL A 149 -1.33 -17.43 -9.61
N MET A 150 -1.20 -16.10 -9.67
CA MET A 150 -1.67 -15.23 -10.75
C MET A 150 -0.67 -14.10 -10.98
N LYS A 151 -0.67 -13.48 -12.17
CA LYS A 151 0.21 -12.32 -12.46
C LYS A 151 -0.13 -11.07 -11.64
N HIS A 152 -1.40 -10.86 -11.38
CA HIS A 152 -1.92 -9.82 -10.49
C HIS A 152 -3.28 -10.30 -9.95
N PRO A 153 -3.85 -9.64 -8.92
CA PRO A 153 -5.16 -10.04 -8.42
C PRO A 153 -6.20 -10.05 -9.54
N HIS A 154 -7.09 -11.05 -9.51
CA HIS A 154 -8.14 -11.28 -10.50
C HIS A 154 -7.67 -11.63 -11.93
N ALA A 155 -6.37 -11.88 -12.16
CA ALA A 155 -5.90 -12.45 -13.43
C ALA A 155 -6.20 -13.95 -13.52
N ASP A 156 -6.00 -14.51 -14.71
CA ASP A 156 -6.03 -15.96 -14.90
C ASP A 156 -4.96 -16.65 -14.03
N THR A 157 -5.32 -17.83 -13.53
CA THR A 157 -4.42 -18.66 -12.72
C THR A 157 -3.31 -19.22 -13.60
N ILE A 158 -2.06 -18.96 -13.21
CA ILE A 158 -0.87 -19.48 -13.90
C ILE A 158 -0.36 -20.79 -13.29
N GLY A 159 -0.82 -21.12 -12.08
CA GLY A 159 -0.63 -22.43 -11.47
C GLY A 159 -1.27 -22.54 -10.10
N GLU A 160 -1.35 -23.77 -9.60
CA GLU A 160 -2.00 -24.12 -8.35
C GLU A 160 -1.06 -24.88 -7.42
N ALA A 161 -1.29 -24.77 -6.12
CA ALA A 161 -0.50 -25.46 -5.10
C ALA A 161 -1.37 -25.94 -3.94
N ALA A 162 -1.02 -27.08 -3.36
CA ALA A 162 -1.73 -27.65 -2.23
C ALA A 162 -1.37 -26.97 -0.90
N THR A 163 -0.17 -26.37 -0.80
CA THR A 163 0.35 -25.74 0.41
C THR A 163 0.72 -24.27 0.15
N ALA A 164 0.79 -23.47 1.23
CA ALA A 164 1.20 -22.08 1.14
C ALA A 164 2.67 -21.96 0.71
N GLU A 165 3.53 -22.84 1.20
CA GLU A 165 4.95 -22.90 0.88
C GLU A 165 5.17 -23.20 -0.61
N ASP A 166 4.46 -24.20 -1.15
CA ASP A 166 4.53 -24.54 -2.57
C ASP A 166 3.99 -23.39 -3.44
N ALA A 167 2.92 -22.72 -2.99
CA ALA A 167 2.37 -21.55 -3.68
C ALA A 167 3.39 -20.40 -3.72
N VAL A 168 4.12 -20.17 -2.63
CA VAL A 168 5.18 -19.15 -2.54
C VAL A 168 6.36 -19.52 -3.43
N VAL A 169 6.80 -20.77 -3.44
CA VAL A 169 7.86 -21.25 -4.34
C VAL A 169 7.46 -21.03 -5.80
N LEU A 170 6.24 -21.41 -6.16
CA LEU A 170 5.69 -21.21 -7.50
C LEU A 170 5.62 -19.72 -7.85
N ALA A 171 5.07 -18.88 -6.98
CA ALA A 171 5.00 -17.43 -7.18
C ALA A 171 6.40 -16.82 -7.41
N VAL A 172 7.38 -17.17 -6.57
CA VAL A 172 8.76 -16.68 -6.67
C VAL A 172 9.45 -17.13 -7.97
N SER A 173 9.09 -18.30 -8.51
CA SER A 173 9.61 -18.78 -9.80
C SER A 173 9.15 -17.94 -10.98
N HIS A 174 8.01 -17.23 -10.85
CA HIS A 174 7.45 -16.36 -11.88
C HIS A 174 7.92 -14.90 -11.79
N ILE A 175 8.59 -14.51 -10.71
CA ILE A 175 9.14 -13.15 -10.53
C ILE A 175 10.54 -13.06 -11.17
N PRO A 176 10.88 -11.97 -11.88
CA PRO A 176 12.21 -11.78 -12.46
C PRO A 176 13.35 -12.00 -11.46
N ALA A 177 14.36 -12.77 -11.85
CA ALA A 177 15.47 -13.13 -10.96
C ALA A 177 16.23 -11.92 -10.40
N GLY A 178 16.30 -10.83 -11.16
CA GLY A 178 16.93 -9.56 -10.76
C GLY A 178 16.01 -8.56 -10.08
N LEU A 179 14.76 -8.92 -9.73
CA LEU A 179 13.86 -8.00 -9.05
C LEU A 179 14.39 -7.64 -7.66
N GLY A 180 14.68 -6.36 -7.45
CA GLY A 180 15.13 -5.82 -6.16
C GLY A 180 13.99 -5.53 -5.18
N PRO A 181 14.30 -4.88 -4.05
CA PRO A 181 13.30 -4.38 -3.10
C PRO A 181 12.31 -3.40 -3.74
N ALA A 182 11.13 -3.26 -3.13
CA ALA A 182 10.16 -2.26 -3.58
C ALA A 182 10.72 -0.84 -3.47
N VAL A 183 10.43 -0.01 -4.48
CA VAL A 183 10.82 1.40 -4.54
C VAL A 183 9.66 2.34 -4.21
N ALA A 184 9.96 3.59 -3.89
CA ALA A 184 8.92 4.62 -3.76
C ALA A 184 8.34 4.96 -5.14
N GLY A 185 7.03 5.25 -5.20
CA GLY A 185 6.35 5.58 -6.46
C GLY A 185 5.14 4.69 -6.74
N SER A 186 4.50 4.96 -7.87
CA SER A 186 3.38 4.20 -8.43
C SER A 186 3.75 3.63 -9.82
N ALA A 187 2.85 2.85 -10.40
CA ALA A 187 3.01 2.18 -11.69
C ALA A 187 2.82 3.10 -12.92
N GLU A 188 2.39 4.35 -12.74
CA GLU A 188 2.20 5.33 -13.82
C GLU A 188 3.23 6.46 -13.77
N ARG A 189 3.89 6.89 -14.86
CA ARG A 189 4.22 6.24 -16.15
C ARG A 189 5.65 6.66 -16.49
N ASP A 190 6.44 5.76 -17.06
CA ASP A 190 7.53 6.19 -17.94
C ASP A 190 6.85 6.86 -19.15
N GLU A 191 6.75 8.19 -19.14
CA GLU A 191 6.65 9.02 -20.35
C GLU A 191 8.01 9.68 -20.59
#